data_AF-A0A2R5GHB2-F1
#
_entry.id   AF-A0A2R5GHB2-F1
#
_cell.length_a   1.000
_cell.length_b   1.000
_cell.length_c   1.000
_cell.angle_alpha   90.00
_cell.angle_beta   90.00
_cell.angle_gamma   90.00
#
_symmetry.space_group_name_H-M   'P 1'
#
loop_
_entity.id
_entity.type
_entity.pdbx_description
1 polymer ?
#
loop_
_entity_poly.entity_id
_entity_poly.type
_entity_poly.pdbx_seq_one_letter_code
_entity_poly.pdbx_strand_id
1 'polypeptide(L)'
;MQAEARALVEAVEREAAAAAAAAVGAGASAVEGNGDQKEEKEKGSKTLPTMARIVGNLVLRGEEPKYRRLATTNELLSSCVFPIAAASKLLAFLGFEASREEPKQSAEDGNGDGKAAASDNNDDDSKEKDTDNANAQAIEVLLLPEDFDRDKARAVQEAIFEVAPELSRGKRQRTAVPESDTGKPFVDSSSVAAPPSSSAVPSKEAMQAVQEQGGDGEEDENGMTIFCDACGKARILRNEEKDTLPQGIDDETWTCSDLPRLRELGNCEAVDDEIAAITGPVVGRVLATLGIKTRAELATQDVAQFDAGEHEAMLEYAITRAQELELTDHMNDILGENATERRSELAGLNIGAPADILDHKPDAILQLYAARLQSASPPTLDEVTAWHIQAKDKLEEIPWLKSWSVLNNLGHAADGDANVPTASSSSSSSSSSSSST
;
A
#
# COMPACT_ATOMS: atom_id res chain seq x y z
N MET A 1 -8.96 -30.67 -1.32
CA MET A 1 -8.57 -29.26 -1.14
C MET A 1 -7.80 -28.73 -2.34
N GLN A 2 -6.49 -29.00 -2.52
CA GLN A 2 -5.71 -28.44 -3.66
C GLN A 2 -6.33 -28.69 -5.05
N ALA A 3 -6.77 -29.93 -5.35
CA ALA A 3 -7.42 -30.23 -6.63
C ALA A 3 -8.75 -29.47 -6.83
N GLU A 4 -9.48 -29.20 -5.75
CA GLU A 4 -10.73 -28.46 -5.78
C GLU A 4 -10.49 -26.96 -5.93
N ALA A 5 -9.51 -26.41 -5.19
CA ALA A 5 -9.06 -25.03 -5.34
C ALA A 5 -8.60 -24.75 -6.78
N ARG A 6 -7.78 -25.65 -7.35
CA ARG A 6 -7.35 -25.57 -8.75
C ARG A 6 -8.52 -25.62 -9.73
N ALA A 7 -9.45 -26.56 -9.57
CA ALA A 7 -10.62 -26.65 -10.44
C ALA A 7 -11.49 -25.38 -10.39
N LEU A 8 -11.61 -24.75 -9.22
CA LEU A 8 -12.33 -23.47 -9.06
C LEU A 8 -11.59 -22.32 -9.72
N VAL A 9 -10.26 -22.20 -9.55
CA VAL A 9 -9.44 -21.16 -10.20
C VAL A 9 -9.49 -21.28 -11.72
N GLU A 10 -9.34 -22.49 -12.27
CA GLU A 10 -9.47 -22.74 -13.71
C GLU A 10 -10.89 -22.43 -14.22
N ALA A 11 -11.93 -22.60 -13.38
CA ALA A 11 -13.29 -22.19 -13.71
C ALA A 11 -13.45 -20.66 -13.72
N VAL A 12 -12.84 -19.95 -12.76
CA VAL A 12 -12.83 -18.48 -12.72
C VAL A 12 -12.16 -17.92 -13.97
N GLU A 13 -10.98 -18.41 -14.32
CA GLU A 13 -10.26 -17.96 -15.52
C GLU A 13 -11.08 -18.20 -16.79
N ARG A 14 -11.68 -19.38 -16.95
CA ARG A 14 -12.49 -19.74 -18.12
C ARG A 14 -13.74 -18.87 -18.25
N GLU A 15 -14.47 -18.66 -17.16
CA GLU A 15 -15.68 -17.83 -17.16
C GLU A 15 -15.34 -16.35 -17.40
N ALA A 16 -14.25 -15.85 -16.78
CA ALA A 16 -13.77 -14.48 -16.98
C ALA A 16 -13.33 -14.23 -18.44
N ALA A 17 -12.63 -15.19 -19.05
CA ALA A 17 -12.26 -15.15 -20.46
C ALA A 17 -13.49 -15.20 -21.39
N ALA A 18 -14.49 -16.02 -21.05
CA ALA A 18 -15.74 -16.09 -21.80
C ALA A 18 -16.54 -14.78 -21.73
N ALA A 19 -16.60 -14.15 -20.54
CA ALA A 19 -17.23 -12.84 -20.36
C ALA A 19 -16.53 -11.75 -21.18
N ALA A 20 -15.19 -11.72 -21.15
CA ALA A 20 -14.40 -10.79 -21.96
C ALA A 20 -14.62 -11.01 -23.47
N ALA A 21 -14.73 -12.27 -23.92
CA ALA A 21 -15.00 -12.59 -25.32
C ALA A 21 -16.43 -12.19 -25.75
N ALA A 22 -17.42 -12.37 -24.87
CA ALA A 22 -18.81 -11.97 -25.14
C ALA A 22 -18.94 -10.46 -25.31
N ALA A 23 -18.25 -9.66 -24.50
CA ALA A 23 -18.19 -8.21 -24.62
C ALA A 23 -17.63 -7.76 -26.00
N VAL A 24 -16.61 -8.46 -26.51
CA VAL A 24 -16.05 -8.19 -27.84
C VAL A 24 -17.02 -8.58 -28.96
N GLY A 25 -17.74 -9.69 -28.80
CA GLY A 25 -18.71 -10.18 -29.79
C GLY A 25 -19.94 -9.28 -29.95
N ALA A 26 -20.44 -8.70 -28.85
CA ALA A 26 -21.57 -7.78 -28.87
C ALA A 26 -21.26 -6.44 -29.59
N GLY A 27 -20.01 -5.98 -29.53
CA GLY A 27 -19.58 -4.72 -30.16
C GLY A 27 -19.45 -4.77 -31.68
N ALA A 28 -19.27 -5.94 -32.29
CA ALA A 28 -19.05 -6.05 -33.74
C ALA A 28 -20.30 -5.72 -34.60
N SER A 29 -21.49 -5.63 -33.99
CA SER A 29 -22.74 -5.36 -34.70
C SER A 29 -23.30 -3.95 -34.50
N ALA A 30 -22.64 -3.09 -33.70
CA ALA A 30 -23.10 -1.73 -33.41
C ALA A 30 -21.99 -0.71 -33.74
N VAL A 31 -22.04 -0.20 -34.97
CA VAL A 31 -21.24 0.96 -35.39
C VAL A 31 -21.85 2.20 -34.74
N GLU A 32 -21.02 2.96 -33.99
CA GLU A 32 -21.28 4.26 -33.33
C GLU A 32 -21.89 4.24 -31.91
N GLY A 33 -21.07 3.88 -30.91
CA GLY A 33 -21.31 4.17 -29.48
C GLY A 33 -20.10 3.80 -28.61
N ASN A 34 -19.19 4.75 -28.36
CA ASN A 34 -17.77 4.46 -28.06
C ASN A 34 -17.37 4.47 -26.56
N GLY A 35 -18.31 4.54 -25.61
CA GLY A 35 -18.01 4.65 -24.17
C GLY A 35 -18.14 3.32 -23.42
N ASP A 36 -19.35 2.76 -23.40
CA ASP A 36 -19.72 1.69 -22.47
C ASP A 36 -19.11 0.32 -22.81
N GLN A 37 -18.73 0.10 -24.07
CA GLN A 37 -18.18 -1.19 -24.54
C GLN A 37 -16.73 -1.45 -24.10
N LYS A 38 -15.96 -0.38 -23.82
CA LYS A 38 -14.58 -0.53 -23.34
C LYS A 38 -14.57 -1.08 -21.91
N GLU A 39 -15.55 -0.66 -21.11
CA GLU A 39 -15.66 -1.02 -19.69
C GLU A 39 -15.96 -2.51 -19.49
N GLU A 40 -16.81 -3.13 -20.33
CA GLU A 40 -17.15 -4.56 -20.21
C GLU A 40 -15.99 -5.50 -20.56
N LYS A 41 -15.16 -5.13 -21.54
CA LYS A 41 -13.98 -5.93 -21.92
C LYS A 41 -12.94 -5.95 -20.80
N GLU A 42 -12.85 -4.86 -20.05
CA GLU A 42 -11.89 -4.70 -18.97
C GLU A 42 -12.28 -5.51 -17.72
N LYS A 43 -13.58 -5.65 -17.44
CA LYS A 43 -14.13 -6.41 -16.29
C LYS A 43 -13.64 -7.86 -16.24
N GLY A 44 -13.73 -8.60 -17.35
CA GLY A 44 -13.31 -10.00 -17.40
C GLY A 44 -11.79 -10.19 -17.20
N SER A 45 -10.96 -9.27 -17.70
CA SER A 45 -9.50 -9.35 -17.49
C SER A 45 -9.06 -9.06 -16.06
N LYS A 46 -9.89 -8.36 -15.28
CA LYS A 46 -9.59 -7.94 -13.90
C LYS A 46 -10.06 -8.94 -12.84
N THR A 47 -10.92 -9.90 -13.17
CA THR A 47 -11.48 -10.84 -12.20
C THR A 47 -10.41 -11.68 -11.49
N LEU A 48 -9.55 -12.37 -12.23
CA LEU A 48 -8.53 -13.25 -11.65
C LEU A 48 -7.45 -12.47 -10.86
N PRO A 49 -6.93 -11.33 -11.34
CA PRO A 49 -6.06 -10.45 -10.53
C PRO A 49 -6.72 -9.97 -9.24
N THR A 50 -8.01 -9.63 -9.28
CA THR A 50 -8.76 -9.19 -8.09
C THR A 50 -8.90 -10.33 -7.08
N MET A 51 -9.20 -11.55 -7.55
CA MET A 51 -9.22 -12.75 -6.70
C MET A 51 -7.85 -13.06 -6.10
N ALA A 52 -6.77 -12.94 -6.88
CA ALA A 52 -5.40 -13.11 -6.39
C ALA A 52 -5.08 -12.15 -5.23
N ARG A 53 -5.53 -10.89 -5.34
CA ARG A 53 -5.35 -9.88 -4.29
C ARG A 53 -6.13 -10.21 -3.02
N ILE A 54 -7.41 -10.61 -3.16
CA ILE A 54 -8.25 -11.01 -2.01
C ILE A 54 -7.60 -12.19 -1.29
N VAL A 55 -7.21 -13.23 -2.03
CA VAL A 55 -6.61 -14.44 -1.47
C VAL A 55 -5.24 -14.14 -0.83
N GLY A 56 -4.40 -13.33 -1.48
CA GLY A 56 -3.12 -12.89 -0.92
C GLY A 56 -3.29 -12.14 0.40
N ASN A 57 -4.25 -11.21 0.47
CA ASN A 57 -4.57 -10.51 1.71
C ASN A 57 -5.09 -11.47 2.79
N LEU A 58 -5.89 -12.49 2.46
CA LEU A 58 -6.35 -13.48 3.44
C LEU A 58 -5.22 -14.36 3.98
N VAL A 59 -4.30 -14.79 3.12
CA VAL A 59 -3.13 -15.58 3.54
C VAL A 59 -2.25 -14.76 4.49
N LEU A 60 -1.98 -13.50 4.13
CA LEU A 60 -1.09 -12.62 4.90
C LEU A 60 -1.74 -12.05 6.15
N ARG A 61 -3.02 -11.66 6.07
CA ARG A 61 -3.71 -10.77 7.05
C ARG A 61 -5.14 -11.19 7.38
N GLY A 62 -5.54 -12.43 7.10
CA GLY A 62 -6.92 -12.89 7.31
C GLY A 62 -7.41 -12.86 8.77
N GLU A 63 -6.52 -12.62 9.73
CA GLU A 63 -6.86 -12.40 11.14
C GLU A 63 -7.41 -10.99 11.39
N GLU A 64 -7.04 -9.99 10.57
CA GLU A 64 -7.51 -8.63 10.78
C GLU A 64 -9.00 -8.47 10.35
N PRO A 65 -9.85 -7.82 11.16
CA PRO A 65 -11.30 -7.70 10.90
C PRO A 65 -11.66 -7.11 9.53
N LYS A 66 -10.82 -6.21 9.00
CA LYS A 66 -11.07 -5.53 7.73
C LYS A 66 -10.96 -6.45 6.51
N TYR A 67 -10.18 -7.54 6.58
CA TYR A 67 -10.05 -8.51 5.48
C TYR A 67 -11.08 -9.64 5.56
N ARG A 68 -11.77 -9.76 6.70
CA ARG A 68 -12.90 -10.68 6.90
C ARG A 68 -14.22 -10.15 6.37
N ARG A 69 -14.23 -8.92 5.82
CA ARG A 69 -15.45 -8.22 5.39
C ARG A 69 -15.31 -7.74 3.95
N LEU A 70 -16.13 -8.28 3.05
CA LEU A 70 -16.22 -7.82 1.67
C LEU A 70 -17.60 -7.22 1.43
N ALA A 71 -17.68 -5.90 1.31
CA ALA A 71 -18.92 -5.20 1.00
C ALA A 71 -19.33 -5.48 -0.45
N THR A 72 -20.58 -5.91 -0.68
CA THR A 72 -21.03 -6.18 -2.06
C THR A 72 -21.16 -4.91 -2.90
N THR A 73 -21.26 -3.76 -2.23
CA THR A 73 -21.26 -2.41 -2.82
C THR A 73 -19.89 -1.94 -3.29
N ASN A 74 -18.81 -2.69 -2.99
CA ASN A 74 -17.50 -2.35 -3.52
C ASN A 74 -17.51 -2.45 -5.06
N GLU A 75 -17.14 -1.37 -5.74
CA GLU A 75 -17.22 -1.26 -7.20
C GLU A 75 -16.37 -2.32 -7.92
N LEU A 76 -15.19 -2.66 -7.39
CA LEU A 76 -14.33 -3.71 -7.98
C LEU A 76 -14.95 -5.09 -7.83
N LEU A 77 -15.51 -5.41 -6.65
CA LEU A 77 -16.14 -6.71 -6.42
C LEU A 77 -17.42 -6.87 -7.24
N SER A 78 -18.27 -5.84 -7.26
CA SER A 78 -19.52 -5.82 -8.02
C SER A 78 -19.32 -5.85 -9.53
N SER A 79 -18.29 -5.20 -10.05
CA SER A 79 -18.01 -5.16 -11.49
C SER A 79 -17.20 -6.35 -12.00
N CYS A 80 -16.28 -6.91 -11.19
CA CYS A 80 -15.31 -7.91 -11.66
C CYS A 80 -15.51 -9.29 -11.05
N VAL A 81 -15.98 -9.41 -9.81
CA VAL A 81 -16.01 -10.68 -9.07
C VAL A 81 -17.41 -11.30 -9.10
N PHE A 82 -18.42 -10.60 -8.60
CA PHE A 82 -19.78 -11.16 -8.49
C PHE A 82 -20.48 -11.51 -9.81
N PRO A 83 -20.18 -10.88 -10.96
CA PRO A 83 -20.71 -11.32 -12.24
C PRO A 83 -20.21 -12.70 -12.69
N ILE A 84 -19.09 -13.18 -12.14
CA ILE A 84 -18.47 -14.46 -12.48
C ILE A 84 -18.88 -15.51 -11.44
N ALA A 85 -19.75 -16.46 -11.83
CA ALA A 85 -20.32 -17.44 -10.92
C ALA A 85 -19.26 -18.33 -10.25
N ALA A 86 -18.19 -18.67 -10.97
CA ALA A 86 -17.05 -19.39 -10.41
C ALA A 86 -16.31 -18.59 -9.33
N ALA A 87 -16.26 -17.26 -9.42
CA ALA A 87 -15.58 -16.42 -8.44
C ALA A 87 -16.35 -16.37 -7.12
N SER A 88 -17.68 -16.27 -7.19
CA SER A 88 -18.56 -16.40 -6.01
C SER A 88 -18.44 -17.77 -5.33
N LYS A 89 -18.32 -18.85 -6.12
CA LYS A 89 -18.05 -20.19 -5.58
C LYS A 89 -16.68 -20.29 -4.91
N LEU A 90 -15.66 -19.62 -5.46
CA LEU A 90 -14.33 -19.57 -4.86
C LEU A 90 -14.34 -18.78 -3.53
N LEU A 91 -15.09 -17.69 -3.43
CA LEU A 91 -15.31 -16.98 -2.16
C LEU A 91 -16.03 -17.86 -1.13
N ALA A 92 -17.07 -18.59 -1.54
CA ALA A 92 -17.75 -19.55 -0.66
C ALA A 92 -16.81 -20.70 -0.22
N PHE A 93 -15.93 -21.18 -1.10
CA PHE A 93 -14.91 -22.18 -0.76
C PHE A 93 -13.92 -21.67 0.30
N LEU A 94 -13.55 -20.39 0.23
CA LEU A 94 -12.73 -19.71 1.24
C LEU A 94 -13.48 -19.49 2.58
N GLY A 95 -14.79 -19.70 2.61
CA GLY A 95 -15.63 -19.57 3.79
C GLY A 95 -16.42 -18.27 3.89
N PHE A 96 -16.45 -17.44 2.85
CA PHE A 96 -17.28 -16.24 2.87
C PHE A 96 -18.77 -16.59 2.81
N GLU A 97 -19.54 -16.07 3.77
CA GLU A 97 -20.98 -16.23 3.86
C GLU A 97 -21.69 -14.89 3.68
N ALA A 98 -22.82 -14.90 2.97
CA ALA A 98 -23.65 -13.71 2.79
C ALA A 98 -24.34 -13.34 4.10
N SER A 99 -24.07 -12.13 4.58
CA SER A 99 -24.69 -11.53 5.74
C SER A 99 -25.36 -10.23 5.34
N ARG A 100 -26.54 -9.97 5.91
CA ARG A 100 -27.26 -8.72 5.72
C ARG A 100 -27.02 -7.86 6.95
N GLU A 101 -26.22 -6.81 6.80
CA GLU A 101 -26.02 -5.85 7.88
C GLU A 101 -27.12 -4.78 7.80
N GLU A 102 -27.84 -4.62 8.90
CA GLU A 102 -28.69 -3.45 9.06
C GLU A 102 -27.79 -2.23 9.27
N PRO A 103 -28.02 -1.11 8.55
CA PRO A 103 -27.24 0.09 8.73
C PRO A 103 -27.32 0.50 10.20
N LYS A 104 -26.19 0.49 10.90
CA LYS A 104 -26.10 1.00 12.28
C LYS A 104 -26.57 2.44 12.24
N GLN A 105 -27.80 2.71 12.67
CA GLN A 105 -28.23 4.06 12.96
C GLN A 105 -27.26 4.57 14.02
N SER A 106 -26.39 5.50 13.64
CA SER A 106 -25.53 6.18 14.58
C SER A 106 -26.44 6.81 15.62
N ALA A 107 -26.46 6.24 16.81
CA ALA A 107 -27.12 6.85 17.95
C ALA A 107 -26.37 8.15 18.23
N GLU A 108 -26.87 9.26 17.68
CA GLU A 108 -26.64 10.58 18.24
C GLU A 108 -27.35 10.63 19.59
N ASP A 109 -26.75 9.98 20.59
CA ASP A 109 -27.10 10.21 21.99
C ASP A 109 -26.62 11.62 22.32
N GLY A 110 -27.55 12.57 22.17
CA GLY A 110 -27.43 13.90 22.70
C GLY A 110 -27.26 13.84 24.21
N ASN A 111 -26.01 13.90 24.66
CA ASN A 111 -25.66 14.14 26.05
C ASN A 111 -25.88 15.63 26.36
N GLY A 112 -27.15 16.00 26.52
CA GLY A 112 -27.58 17.32 26.97
C GLY A 112 -27.60 17.41 28.49
N ASP A 113 -26.45 17.62 29.12
CA ASP A 113 -26.39 18.05 30.52
C ASP A 113 -26.71 19.55 30.60
N GLY A 114 -27.95 19.85 30.97
CA GLY A 114 -28.43 21.20 31.19
C GLY A 114 -27.88 21.84 32.46
N LYS A 115 -27.44 23.10 32.35
CA LYS A 115 -27.47 24.04 33.48
C LYS A 115 -27.99 25.41 33.04
N ALA A 116 -29.08 25.79 33.71
CA ALA A 116 -29.99 26.88 33.45
C ALA A 116 -29.38 28.28 33.23
N ALA A 117 -29.95 29.01 32.26
CA ALA A 117 -30.25 30.44 32.39
C ALA A 117 -31.49 30.78 31.57
N ALA A 118 -32.47 31.39 32.23
CA ALA A 118 -33.72 31.85 31.66
C ALA A 118 -33.51 33.07 30.76
N SER A 119 -34.18 33.12 29.60
CA SER A 119 -34.61 34.37 28.97
C SER A 119 -35.68 34.07 27.91
N ASP A 120 -36.81 34.74 28.09
CA ASP A 120 -38.03 34.71 27.29
C ASP A 120 -37.89 35.20 25.83
N ASN A 121 -38.92 34.82 25.06
CA ASN A 121 -39.47 35.43 23.84
C ASN A 121 -38.91 34.95 22.48
N ASN A 122 -39.67 34.13 21.76
CA ASN A 122 -40.67 34.60 20.79
C ASN A 122 -41.39 33.43 20.12
N ASP A 123 -42.72 33.56 20.04
CA ASP A 123 -43.56 32.85 19.10
C ASP A 123 -43.16 33.24 17.67
N ASP A 124 -42.79 32.27 16.83
CA ASP A 124 -43.14 32.36 15.41
C ASP A 124 -43.37 30.97 14.80
N ASP A 125 -44.42 30.94 14.02
CA ASP A 125 -45.21 29.82 13.56
C ASP A 125 -44.69 29.42 12.18
N SER A 126 -44.08 28.24 12.03
CA SER A 126 -43.79 27.66 10.71
C SER A 126 -43.69 26.13 10.80
N LYS A 127 -44.83 25.51 10.53
CA LYS A 127 -44.93 24.13 10.04
C LYS A 127 -44.13 23.99 8.75
N GLU A 128 -43.07 23.19 8.77
CA GLU A 128 -42.72 22.38 7.60
C GLU A 128 -42.22 21.03 8.08
N LYS A 129 -42.90 19.99 7.60
CA LYS A 129 -42.80 18.61 8.03
C LYS A 129 -42.20 17.85 6.86
N ASP A 130 -40.87 17.84 6.78
CA ASP A 130 -40.14 17.04 5.81
C ASP A 130 -39.79 15.68 6.43
N THR A 131 -40.71 14.74 6.23
CA THR A 131 -40.46 13.32 6.44
C THR A 131 -39.98 12.72 5.12
N ASP A 132 -38.68 12.81 4.81
CA ASP A 132 -38.05 12.10 3.70
C ASP A 132 -36.62 11.66 4.07
N ASN A 133 -36.49 10.69 4.98
CA ASN A 133 -35.24 9.92 5.05
C ASN A 133 -35.51 8.49 5.54
N ALA A 134 -36.14 7.69 4.70
CA ALA A 134 -36.40 6.27 4.98
C ALA A 134 -36.16 5.43 3.73
N ASN A 135 -34.92 5.40 3.24
CA ASN A 135 -34.48 4.30 2.38
C ASN A 135 -33.00 4.00 2.56
N ALA A 136 -32.57 3.79 3.82
CA ALA A 136 -31.30 3.16 4.09
C ALA A 136 -31.39 1.69 3.66
N GLN A 137 -31.02 1.43 2.40
CA GLN A 137 -31.00 0.07 1.86
C GLN A 137 -29.99 -0.76 2.65
N ALA A 138 -30.43 -1.92 3.14
CA ALA A 138 -29.54 -2.85 3.82
C ALA A 138 -28.37 -3.23 2.91
N ILE A 139 -27.15 -3.14 3.42
CA ILE A 139 -25.94 -3.47 2.68
C ILE A 139 -25.69 -4.97 2.86
N GLU A 140 -25.62 -5.69 1.74
CA GLU A 140 -25.20 -7.09 1.77
C GLU A 140 -23.66 -7.13 1.87
N VAL A 141 -23.16 -7.95 2.78
CA VAL A 141 -21.73 -8.04 3.09
C VAL A 141 -21.38 -9.52 3.17
N LEU A 142 -20.27 -9.91 2.54
CA LEU A 142 -19.71 -11.23 2.76
C LEU A 142 -18.80 -11.20 3.99
N LEU A 143 -19.08 -12.07 4.95
CA LEU A 143 -18.30 -12.21 6.18
C LEU A 143 -17.52 -13.51 6.16
N LEU A 144 -16.26 -13.43 6.56
CA LEU A 144 -15.40 -14.58 6.79
C LEU A 144 -15.47 -14.97 8.28
N PRO A 145 -15.69 -16.25 8.62
CA PRO A 145 -15.69 -16.74 9.99
C PRO A 145 -14.39 -16.43 10.73
N GLU A 146 -14.45 -16.36 12.05
CA GLU A 146 -13.25 -16.12 12.88
C GLU A 146 -12.23 -17.26 12.78
N ASP A 147 -12.71 -18.48 12.55
CA ASP A 147 -11.97 -19.74 12.42
C ASP A 147 -11.72 -20.12 10.95
N PHE A 148 -11.57 -19.14 10.06
CA PHE A 148 -11.36 -19.41 8.64
C PHE A 148 -10.13 -20.30 8.39
N ASP A 149 -10.24 -21.17 7.39
CA ASP A 149 -9.22 -22.15 7.06
C ASP A 149 -8.11 -21.51 6.19
N ARG A 150 -6.99 -21.15 6.83
CA ARG A 150 -5.83 -20.54 6.17
C ARG A 150 -5.18 -21.48 5.15
N ASP A 151 -5.30 -22.79 5.32
CA ASP A 151 -4.76 -23.78 4.38
C ASP A 151 -5.57 -23.78 3.08
N LYS A 152 -6.89 -23.57 3.15
CA LYS A 152 -7.70 -23.33 1.93
C LYS A 152 -7.26 -22.07 1.20
N ALA A 153 -7.02 -20.97 1.92
CA ALA A 153 -6.54 -19.73 1.30
C ALA A 153 -5.18 -19.93 0.61
N ARG A 154 -4.25 -20.63 1.25
CA ARG A 154 -2.94 -20.98 0.66
C ARG A 154 -3.09 -21.88 -0.56
N ALA A 155 -3.93 -22.91 -0.50
CA ALA A 155 -4.20 -23.80 -1.63
C ALA A 155 -4.80 -23.06 -2.83
N VAL A 156 -5.66 -22.07 -2.60
CA VAL A 156 -6.18 -21.19 -3.66
C VAL A 156 -5.08 -20.28 -4.20
N GLN A 157 -4.21 -19.72 -3.35
CA GLN A 157 -3.09 -18.88 -3.79
C GLN A 157 -2.13 -19.65 -4.70
N GLU A 158 -1.74 -20.86 -4.31
CA GLU A 158 -0.91 -21.77 -5.11
C GLU A 158 -1.58 -22.08 -6.45
N ALA A 159 -2.88 -22.41 -6.44
CA ALA A 159 -3.64 -22.66 -7.66
C ALA A 159 -3.69 -21.45 -8.60
N ILE A 160 -3.85 -20.23 -8.08
CA ILE A 160 -3.80 -18.99 -8.86
C ILE A 160 -2.43 -18.83 -9.53
N PHE A 161 -1.35 -19.08 -8.81
CA PHE A 161 0.00 -18.97 -9.38
C PHE A 161 0.34 -20.06 -10.40
N GLU A 162 -0.24 -21.26 -10.28
CA GLU A 162 -0.12 -22.31 -11.29
C GLU A 162 -0.88 -21.97 -12.57
N VAL A 163 -2.10 -21.45 -12.45
CA VAL A 163 -2.99 -21.15 -13.58
C VAL A 163 -2.56 -19.87 -14.31
N ALA A 164 -2.17 -18.85 -13.55
CA ALA A 164 -1.79 -17.53 -14.05
C ALA A 164 -0.41 -17.11 -13.52
N PRO A 165 0.69 -17.72 -14.02
CA PRO A 165 2.05 -17.48 -13.53
C PRO A 165 2.53 -16.03 -13.75
N GLU A 166 1.93 -15.30 -14.69
CA GLU A 166 2.15 -13.86 -14.85
C GLU A 166 1.64 -13.02 -13.67
N LEU A 167 0.74 -13.55 -12.84
CA LEU A 167 0.32 -12.90 -11.59
C LEU A 167 1.29 -13.16 -10.44
N SER A 168 2.10 -14.23 -10.51
CA SER A 168 3.19 -14.46 -9.53
C SER A 168 4.45 -13.68 -9.85
N ARG A 169 4.68 -13.41 -11.15
CA ARG A 169 5.78 -12.57 -11.64
C ARG A 169 5.26 -11.16 -11.88
N GLY A 170 5.26 -10.33 -10.84
CA GLY A 170 5.10 -8.88 -10.99
C GLY A 170 5.86 -8.40 -12.22
N LYS A 171 5.14 -7.83 -13.18
CA LYS A 171 5.48 -7.74 -14.62
C LYS A 171 6.75 -6.92 -14.88
N ARG A 172 7.94 -7.44 -14.55
CA ARG A 172 9.25 -6.90 -14.97
C ARG A 172 9.56 -7.36 -16.40
N GLN A 173 8.77 -6.95 -17.39
CA GLN A 173 9.26 -6.93 -18.78
C GLN A 173 9.78 -5.53 -19.08
N ARG A 174 11.04 -5.28 -18.70
CA ARG A 174 11.83 -4.20 -19.31
C ARG A 174 12.01 -4.57 -20.78
N THR A 175 11.41 -3.79 -21.67
CA THR A 175 11.86 -3.70 -23.06
C THR A 175 13.34 -3.32 -23.05
N ALA A 176 14.20 -4.26 -23.42
CA ALA A 176 15.62 -4.00 -23.63
C ALA A 176 15.76 -2.92 -24.71
N VAL A 177 16.21 -1.73 -24.32
CA VAL A 177 16.73 -0.73 -25.25
C VAL A 177 18.06 -1.28 -25.75
N PRO A 178 18.28 -1.45 -27.07
CA PRO A 178 19.59 -1.86 -27.56
C PRO A 178 20.59 -0.73 -27.32
N GLU A 179 21.59 -0.99 -26.48
CA GLU A 179 22.74 -0.12 -26.27
C GLU A 179 23.51 0.08 -27.58
N SER A 180 23.59 1.34 -28.00
CA SER A 180 24.49 1.79 -29.06
C SER A 180 25.92 1.85 -28.55
N ASP A 181 26.70 0.92 -29.08
CA ASP A 181 28.16 0.87 -29.20
C ASP A 181 28.83 2.25 -29.30
N THR A 182 29.62 2.62 -28.29
CA THR A 182 30.78 3.52 -28.46
C THR A 182 31.87 3.14 -27.47
N GLY A 183 32.82 2.33 -27.94
CA GLY A 183 34.02 1.99 -27.20
C GLY A 183 35.00 3.15 -26.98
N LYS A 184 35.88 2.98 -25.99
CA LYS A 184 37.35 3.14 -26.06
C LYS A 184 38.01 2.82 -24.70
N PRO A 185 39.34 2.57 -24.68
CA PRO A 185 39.92 1.49 -23.88
C PRO A 185 40.67 1.92 -22.61
N PHE A 186 40.70 0.97 -21.67
CA PHE A 186 41.88 0.43 -20.96
C PHE A 186 43.01 1.40 -20.56
N VAL A 187 43.13 1.63 -19.24
CA VAL A 187 44.42 1.79 -18.54
C VAL A 187 44.37 1.07 -17.19
N ASP A 188 45.28 0.11 -17.04
CA ASP A 188 45.66 -0.58 -15.80
C ASP A 188 46.12 0.40 -14.71
N SER A 189 45.81 0.10 -13.43
CA SER A 189 46.84 -0.10 -12.39
C SER A 189 46.27 -0.28 -10.96
N SER A 190 46.84 -1.29 -10.29
CA SER A 190 47.12 -1.39 -8.84
C SER A 190 46.02 -1.85 -7.86
N SER A 191 45.98 -3.18 -7.67
CA SER A 191 46.35 -3.88 -6.43
C SER A 191 46.21 -3.11 -5.10
N VAL A 192 45.15 -3.39 -4.35
CA VAL A 192 45.11 -3.31 -2.88
C VAL A 192 44.43 -4.57 -2.34
N ALA A 193 45.01 -5.08 -1.25
CA ALA A 193 44.77 -6.39 -0.65
C ALA A 193 43.32 -6.64 -0.18
N ALA A 194 42.88 -7.89 -0.36
CA ALA A 194 41.61 -8.42 0.10
C ALA A 194 41.57 -8.62 1.63
N PRO A 195 40.44 -8.34 2.31
CA PRO A 195 40.18 -8.82 3.67
C PRO A 195 39.69 -10.28 3.64
N PRO A 196 39.89 -11.05 4.73
CA PRO A 196 39.47 -12.45 4.79
C PRO A 196 37.93 -12.56 4.82
N SER A 197 37.37 -13.14 3.77
CA SER A 197 35.98 -13.57 3.70
C SER A 197 35.79 -14.81 4.57
N SER A 198 35.08 -14.66 5.69
CA SER A 198 34.57 -15.77 6.49
C SER A 198 33.21 -15.41 7.06
N SER A 199 32.21 -15.28 6.18
CA SER A 199 30.80 -15.31 6.58
C SER A 199 30.36 -16.77 6.63
N ALA A 200 30.25 -17.32 7.85
CA ALA A 200 29.57 -18.57 8.07
C ALA A 200 28.08 -18.35 7.87
N VAL A 201 27.55 -18.80 6.73
CA VAL A 201 26.10 -18.82 6.46
C VAL A 201 25.45 -19.81 7.42
N PRO A 202 24.41 -19.44 8.18
CA PRO A 202 23.71 -20.37 9.06
C PRO A 202 23.07 -21.51 8.25
N SER A 203 23.13 -22.73 8.79
CA SER A 203 22.66 -23.95 8.11
C SER A 203 21.15 -23.93 7.87
N LYS A 204 20.74 -24.49 6.72
CA LYS A 204 19.35 -24.64 6.22
C LYS A 204 18.35 -25.18 7.27
N GLU A 205 18.82 -25.99 8.22
CA GLU A 205 18.02 -26.61 9.29
C GLU A 205 17.62 -25.64 10.41
N ALA A 206 18.37 -24.56 10.64
CA ALA A 206 18.04 -23.56 11.67
C ALA A 206 16.91 -22.61 11.23
N MET A 207 16.61 -22.54 9.93
CA MET A 207 15.58 -21.64 9.37
C MET A 207 14.25 -22.35 9.07
N GLN A 208 14.25 -23.67 8.90
CA GLN A 208 13.03 -24.44 8.57
C GLN A 208 12.13 -24.72 9.79
N ALA A 209 12.69 -24.70 11.02
CA ALA A 209 11.94 -24.89 12.26
C ALA A 209 11.20 -23.62 12.77
N VAL A 210 11.30 -22.50 12.06
CA VAL A 210 10.85 -21.18 12.51
C VAL A 210 9.46 -20.80 11.98
N GLN A 211 8.93 -21.53 11.00
CA GLN A 211 7.64 -21.24 10.37
C GLN A 211 6.43 -21.50 11.29
N GLU A 212 6.62 -22.14 12.45
CA GLU A 212 5.56 -22.52 13.40
C GLU A 212 5.56 -21.73 14.71
N GLN A 213 6.40 -20.68 14.87
CA GLN A 213 6.43 -19.82 16.07
C GLN A 213 6.15 -18.35 15.76
N GLY A 214 5.12 -18.08 14.95
CA GLY A 214 4.43 -16.80 15.01
C GLY A 214 3.63 -16.76 16.31
N GLY A 215 4.24 -16.24 17.38
CA GLY A 215 3.55 -16.01 18.64
C GLY A 215 2.31 -15.17 18.40
N ASP A 216 1.24 -15.44 19.15
CA ASP A 216 0.08 -14.56 19.20
C ASP A 216 0.58 -13.14 19.47
N GLY A 217 0.54 -12.32 18.44
CA GLY A 217 0.76 -10.90 18.54
C GLY A 217 -0.63 -10.32 18.55
N GLU A 218 -1.29 -10.32 19.71
CA GLU A 218 -2.33 -9.32 19.92
C GLU A 218 -1.67 -7.98 19.59
N GLU A 219 -2.11 -7.38 18.48
CA GLU A 219 -1.58 -6.12 17.99
C GLU A 219 -1.83 -5.06 19.05
N ASP A 220 -0.79 -4.73 19.83
CA ASP A 220 -0.73 -3.50 20.60
C ASP A 220 -0.69 -2.34 19.58
N GLU A 221 -1.84 -2.02 18.95
CA GLU A 221 -2.04 -1.01 17.90
C GLU A 221 -1.61 0.42 18.32
N ASN A 222 -1.14 0.60 19.56
CA ASN A 222 -0.78 1.88 20.15
C ASN A 222 0.70 1.99 20.58
N GLY A 223 1.60 1.16 20.05
CA GLY A 223 3.03 1.28 20.36
C GLY A 223 3.62 2.65 19.96
N MET A 224 4.44 3.26 20.83
CA MET A 224 5.21 4.47 20.47
C MET A 224 6.61 4.05 20.02
N THR A 225 7.04 4.48 18.85
CA THR A 225 8.42 4.25 18.38
C THR A 225 9.36 5.30 18.97
N ILE A 226 10.42 4.85 19.64
CA ILE A 226 11.54 5.69 20.10
C ILE A 226 12.85 5.21 19.48
N PHE A 227 13.83 6.11 19.35
CA PHE A 227 15.13 5.77 18.77
C PHE A 227 16.23 5.81 19.83
N CYS A 228 17.09 4.80 19.85
CA CYS A 228 18.17 4.71 20.83
C CYS A 228 19.33 5.64 20.44
N ASP A 229 19.69 6.60 21.27
CA ASP A 229 20.77 7.57 20.98
C ASP A 229 22.13 6.90 20.75
N ALA A 230 22.38 5.76 21.40
CA ALA A 230 23.64 5.04 21.28
C ALA A 230 23.79 4.23 19.97
N CYS A 231 22.70 3.71 19.39
CA CYS A 231 22.78 2.79 18.25
C CYS A 231 21.84 3.10 17.08
N GLY A 232 20.97 4.10 17.21
CA GLY A 232 20.02 4.53 16.17
C GLY A 232 18.87 3.56 15.91
N LYS A 233 18.79 2.44 16.62
CA LYS A 233 17.72 1.45 16.44
C LYS A 233 16.39 1.95 17.00
N ALA A 234 15.32 1.68 16.27
CA ALA A 234 13.95 1.90 16.67
C ALA A 234 13.51 0.84 17.68
N ARG A 235 12.83 1.30 18.74
CA ARG A 235 12.15 0.48 19.73
C ARG A 235 10.69 0.84 19.79
N ILE A 236 9.83 -0.16 19.65
CA ILE A 236 8.39 -0.01 19.77
C ILE A 236 8.03 -0.26 21.23
N LEU A 237 7.66 0.80 21.94
CA LEU A 237 7.26 0.75 23.33
C LEU A 237 5.83 0.26 23.46
N ARG A 238 5.64 -0.79 24.26
CA ARG A 238 4.30 -1.17 24.69
C ARG A 238 3.75 -0.18 25.71
N ASN A 239 2.44 -0.15 25.88
CA ASN A 239 1.80 0.81 26.79
C ASN A 239 2.32 0.67 28.23
N GLU A 240 2.64 -0.55 28.67
CA GLU A 240 3.19 -0.82 29.99
C GLU A 240 4.63 -0.29 30.14
N GLU A 241 5.39 -0.22 29.04
CA GLU A 241 6.77 0.26 29.04
C GLU A 241 6.82 1.79 29.08
N LYS A 242 5.84 2.47 28.49
CA LYS A 242 5.76 3.95 28.49
C LYS A 242 5.81 4.53 29.89
N ASP A 243 5.10 3.91 30.84
CA ASP A 243 5.05 4.36 32.23
C ASP A 243 6.35 4.07 33.01
N THR A 244 7.20 3.18 32.49
CA THR A 244 8.47 2.81 33.13
C THR A 244 9.65 3.65 32.68
N LEU A 245 9.50 4.40 31.58
CA LEU A 245 10.55 5.28 31.11
C LEU A 245 10.69 6.49 32.05
N PRO A 246 11.92 7.01 32.22
CA PRO A 246 12.13 8.25 32.95
C PRO A 246 11.19 9.34 32.42
N GLN A 247 10.53 10.09 33.31
CA GLN A 247 9.62 11.16 32.91
C GLN A 247 10.39 12.20 32.07
N GLY A 248 10.10 12.26 30.77
CA GLY A 248 10.70 13.23 29.84
C GLY A 248 11.65 12.64 28.79
N ILE A 249 11.23 11.62 28.05
CA ILE A 249 11.99 11.06 26.90
C ILE A 249 12.41 12.16 25.92
N ASP A 250 11.59 13.20 25.79
CA ASP A 250 11.83 14.28 24.84
C ASP A 250 12.98 15.22 25.25
N ASP A 251 13.38 15.24 26.53
CA ASP A 251 14.39 16.16 27.07
C ASP A 251 15.68 15.45 27.54
N GLU A 252 15.67 14.13 27.70
CA GLU A 252 16.80 13.33 28.19
C GLU A 252 17.28 12.30 27.18
N THR A 253 18.59 12.12 27.08
CA THR A 253 19.18 11.10 26.22
C THR A 253 18.77 9.71 26.71
N TRP A 254 18.25 8.87 25.81
CA TRP A 254 17.75 7.54 26.12
C TRP A 254 18.50 6.46 25.32
N THR A 255 18.71 5.29 25.94
CA THR A 255 19.43 4.17 25.33
C THR A 255 18.71 2.85 25.52
N CYS A 256 19.01 1.85 24.67
CA CYS A 256 18.43 0.50 24.79
C CYS A 256 18.62 -0.14 26.18
N SER A 257 19.65 0.25 26.96
CA SER A 257 19.85 -0.25 28.33
C SER A 257 18.82 0.25 29.33
N ASP A 258 18.06 1.30 29.01
CA ASP A 258 17.04 1.87 29.88
C ASP A 258 15.72 1.08 29.78
N LEU A 259 15.53 0.28 28.72
CA LEU A 259 14.37 -0.60 28.58
C LEU A 259 14.55 -1.95 29.30
N PRO A 260 13.68 -2.31 30.26
CA PRO A 260 13.82 -3.55 31.02
C PRO A 260 13.92 -4.80 30.14
N ARG A 261 13.06 -4.94 29.12
CA ARG A 261 13.07 -6.13 28.23
C ARG A 261 14.37 -6.28 27.44
N LEU A 262 15.04 -5.18 27.12
CA LEU A 262 16.27 -5.21 26.32
C LEU A 262 17.51 -5.49 27.16
N ARG A 263 17.47 -5.26 28.47
CA ARG A 263 18.58 -5.63 29.38
C ARG A 263 18.91 -7.11 29.32
N GLU A 264 17.89 -7.95 29.15
CA GLU A 264 18.05 -9.40 29.03
C GLU A 264 18.45 -9.83 27.61
N LEU A 265 18.12 -9.02 26.59
CA LEU A 265 18.33 -9.31 25.17
C LEU A 265 19.62 -8.70 24.59
N GLY A 266 20.51 -8.15 25.42
CA GLY A 266 21.80 -7.60 24.99
C GLY A 266 21.78 -6.10 24.63
N ASN A 267 20.81 -5.33 25.13
CA ASN A 267 20.71 -3.88 24.93
C ASN A 267 20.72 -3.48 23.44
N CYS A 268 21.78 -2.78 22.99
CA CYS A 268 21.95 -2.33 21.61
C CYS A 268 22.26 -3.47 20.63
N GLU A 269 22.60 -4.67 21.10
CA GLU A 269 22.81 -5.85 20.25
C GLU A 269 21.49 -6.44 19.75
N ALA A 270 20.39 -6.22 20.47
CA ALA A 270 19.07 -6.67 20.05
C ALA A 270 18.71 -6.15 18.66
N VAL A 271 18.08 -7.00 17.85
CA VAL A 271 17.55 -6.66 16.52
C VAL A 271 16.61 -5.48 16.64
N ASP A 272 16.69 -4.53 15.72
CA ASP A 272 15.78 -3.40 15.62
C ASP A 272 14.31 -3.84 15.53
N ASP A 273 13.44 -3.19 16.29
CA ASP A 273 12.06 -3.65 16.45
C ASP A 273 11.26 -3.49 15.15
N GLU A 274 11.58 -2.48 14.32
CA GLU A 274 10.93 -2.29 13.03
C GLU A 274 11.39 -3.31 12.00
N ILE A 275 12.69 -3.64 11.96
CA ILE A 275 13.20 -4.76 11.16
C ILE A 275 12.51 -6.06 11.59
N ALA A 276 12.41 -6.30 12.91
CA ALA A 276 11.78 -7.50 13.45
C ALA A 276 10.28 -7.55 13.12
N ALA A 277 9.58 -6.41 13.09
CA ALA A 277 8.18 -6.34 12.67
C ALA A 277 7.99 -6.68 11.18
N ILE A 278 8.93 -6.29 10.31
CA ILE A 278 8.85 -6.58 8.87
C ILE A 278 9.22 -8.04 8.56
N THR A 279 10.28 -8.54 9.21
CA THR A 279 10.95 -9.79 8.79
C THR A 279 10.85 -10.94 9.80
N GLY A 280 10.37 -10.65 11.00
CA GLY A 280 10.48 -11.53 12.15
C GLY A 280 11.88 -11.50 12.81
N PRO A 281 11.98 -11.97 14.07
CA PRO A 281 13.21 -11.85 14.87
C PRO A 281 14.38 -12.69 14.33
N VAL A 282 14.11 -13.81 13.65
CA VAL A 282 15.16 -14.69 13.10
C VAL A 282 15.83 -14.05 11.89
N VAL A 283 15.05 -13.60 10.91
CA VAL A 283 15.58 -12.95 9.71
C VAL A 283 16.23 -11.62 10.09
N GLY A 284 15.63 -10.86 11.00
CA GLY A 284 16.24 -9.64 11.51
C GLY A 284 17.61 -9.86 12.17
N ARG A 285 17.83 -10.98 12.87
CA ARG A 285 19.17 -11.34 13.38
C ARG A 285 20.16 -11.59 12.25
N VAL A 286 19.75 -12.29 11.18
CA VAL A 286 20.61 -12.52 10.02
C VAL A 286 20.97 -11.19 9.36
N LEU A 287 20.00 -10.31 9.12
CA LEU A 287 20.23 -8.96 8.58
C LEU A 287 21.22 -8.17 9.45
N ALA A 288 21.08 -8.25 10.78
CA ALA A 288 22.01 -7.61 11.71
C ALA A 288 23.45 -8.14 11.58
N THR A 289 23.64 -9.45 11.34
CA THR A 289 24.98 -10.01 11.06
C THR A 289 25.58 -9.54 9.73
N LEU A 290 24.73 -9.16 8.78
CA LEU A 290 25.13 -8.54 7.51
C LEU A 290 25.39 -7.03 7.64
N GLY A 291 25.26 -6.48 8.85
CA GLY A 291 25.50 -5.07 9.14
C GLY A 291 24.28 -4.17 8.96
N ILE A 292 23.12 -4.73 8.61
CA ILE A 292 21.86 -3.98 8.48
C ILE A 292 21.18 -3.94 9.84
N LYS A 293 21.22 -2.77 10.47
CA LYS A 293 20.82 -2.55 11.85
C LYS A 293 19.52 -1.80 11.98
N THR A 294 19.10 -1.00 11.00
CA THR A 294 17.87 -0.19 11.06
C THR A 294 16.99 -0.41 9.83
N ARG A 295 15.69 -0.10 9.96
CA ARG A 295 14.76 -0.15 8.83
C ARG A 295 15.21 0.78 7.68
N ALA A 296 15.72 1.97 8.00
CA ALA A 296 16.29 2.89 7.03
C ALA A 296 17.48 2.28 6.28
N GLU A 297 18.40 1.59 6.96
CA GLU A 297 19.50 0.88 6.31
C GLU A 297 18.97 -0.24 5.39
N LEU A 298 17.96 -0.99 5.82
CA LEU A 298 17.32 -2.03 5.00
C LEU A 298 16.66 -1.45 3.73
N ALA A 299 16.02 -0.29 3.83
CA ALA A 299 15.37 0.38 2.70
C ALA A 299 16.36 0.83 1.61
N THR A 300 17.64 1.04 1.97
CA THR A 300 18.68 1.42 0.99
C THR A 300 19.28 0.23 0.23
N GLN A 301 18.93 -1.01 0.61
CA GLN A 301 19.53 -2.20 0.03
C GLN A 301 18.86 -2.59 -1.31
N ASP A 302 19.61 -3.34 -2.12
CA ASP A 302 19.10 -4.02 -3.31
C ASP A 302 19.31 -5.54 -3.12
N VAL A 303 18.31 -6.34 -3.54
CA VAL A 303 18.36 -7.80 -3.44
C VAL A 303 19.60 -8.39 -4.10
N ALA A 304 20.09 -7.79 -5.19
CA ALA A 304 21.29 -8.22 -5.90
C ALA A 304 22.59 -8.10 -5.07
N GLN A 305 22.56 -7.37 -3.95
CA GLN A 305 23.69 -7.28 -3.02
C GLN A 305 23.82 -8.51 -2.13
N PHE A 306 22.83 -9.40 -2.13
CA PHE A 306 22.79 -10.60 -1.30
C PHE A 306 22.85 -11.86 -2.16
N ASP A 307 23.61 -12.85 -1.70
CA ASP A 307 23.53 -14.21 -2.21
C ASP A 307 22.32 -14.91 -1.57
N ALA A 308 21.12 -14.46 -1.92
CA ALA A 308 19.88 -14.85 -1.24
C ALA A 308 19.37 -16.23 -1.68
N GLY A 309 19.76 -16.73 -2.86
CA GLY A 309 19.35 -18.03 -3.39
C GLY A 309 17.84 -18.26 -3.31
N GLU A 310 17.43 -19.29 -2.58
CA GLU A 310 16.01 -19.63 -2.38
C GLU A 310 15.22 -18.57 -1.57
N HIS A 311 15.91 -17.63 -0.91
CA HIS A 311 15.31 -16.58 -0.06
C HIS A 311 15.20 -15.22 -0.74
N GLU A 312 15.52 -15.12 -2.04
CA GLU A 312 15.48 -13.88 -2.82
C GLU A 312 14.14 -13.15 -2.70
N ALA A 313 13.02 -13.87 -2.86
CA ALA A 313 11.68 -13.30 -2.78
C ALA A 313 11.32 -12.75 -1.38
N MET A 314 11.77 -13.43 -0.32
CA MET A 314 11.54 -12.98 1.05
C MET A 314 12.31 -11.69 1.33
N LEU A 315 13.54 -11.59 0.84
CA LEU A 315 14.37 -10.41 1.00
C LEU A 315 13.86 -9.23 0.15
N GLU A 316 13.42 -9.49 -1.08
CA GLU A 316 12.78 -8.48 -1.94
C GLU A 316 11.54 -7.90 -1.26
N TYR A 317 10.71 -8.76 -0.66
CA TYR A 317 9.56 -8.32 0.13
C TYR A 317 10.00 -7.45 1.33
N ALA A 318 11.00 -7.88 2.10
CA ALA A 318 11.48 -7.14 3.27
C ALA A 318 12.02 -5.74 2.91
N ILE A 319 12.84 -5.66 1.85
CA ILE A 319 13.39 -4.41 1.33
C ILE A 319 12.27 -3.49 0.85
N THR A 320 11.38 -4.02 0.01
CA THR A 320 10.24 -3.25 -0.54
C THR A 320 9.36 -2.73 0.60
N ARG A 321 9.09 -3.55 1.62
CA ARG A 321 8.28 -3.15 2.76
C ARG A 321 8.96 -2.09 3.61
N ALA A 322 10.28 -2.19 3.82
CA ALA A 322 11.05 -1.15 4.50
C ALA A 322 11.00 0.17 3.72
N GLN A 323 11.15 0.12 2.39
CA GLN A 323 11.06 1.29 1.52
C GLN A 323 9.67 1.96 1.56
N GLU A 324 8.57 1.19 1.57
CA GLU A 324 7.22 1.74 1.72
C GLU A 324 7.02 2.49 3.05
N LEU A 325 7.57 1.96 4.13
CA LEU A 325 7.46 2.56 5.47
C LEU A 325 8.32 3.81 5.59
N GLU A 326 9.59 3.75 5.15
CA GLU A 326 10.48 4.93 5.10
C GLU A 326 9.92 6.04 4.20
N LEU A 327 9.33 5.69 3.04
CA LEU A 327 8.64 6.66 2.19
C LEU A 327 7.51 7.35 2.96
N THR A 328 6.70 6.57 3.69
CA THR A 328 5.59 7.11 4.47
C THR A 328 6.08 8.08 5.53
N ASP A 329 7.16 7.75 6.22
CA ASP A 329 7.74 8.60 7.27
C ASP A 329 8.35 9.87 6.67
N HIS A 330 9.07 9.78 5.55
CA HIS A 330 9.57 10.98 4.86
C HIS A 330 8.45 11.85 4.29
N MET A 331 7.36 11.26 3.79
CA MET A 331 6.19 12.02 3.38
C MET A 331 5.54 12.72 4.58
N ASN A 332 5.48 12.07 5.74
CA ASN A 332 4.96 12.70 6.95
C ASN A 332 5.85 13.88 7.40
N ASP A 333 7.17 13.70 7.38
CA ASP A 333 8.13 14.78 7.67
C ASP A 333 7.93 15.99 6.75
N ILE A 334 7.81 15.74 5.44
CA ILE A 334 7.63 16.80 4.43
C ILE A 334 6.33 17.58 4.66
N LEU A 335 5.23 16.86 4.95
CA LEU A 335 3.89 17.45 5.05
C LEU A 335 3.63 18.13 6.40
N GLY A 336 4.37 17.76 7.45
CA GLY A 336 4.32 18.35 8.78
C GLY A 336 3.01 18.05 9.51
N GLU A 337 2.41 19.08 10.12
CA GLU A 337 1.14 18.94 10.81
C GLU A 337 0.04 18.44 9.86
N ASN A 338 -0.82 17.54 10.35
CA ASN A 338 -1.86 16.86 9.57
C ASN A 338 -1.32 16.01 8.40
N ALA A 339 -0.05 15.59 8.46
CA ALA A 339 0.61 14.75 7.47
C ALA A 339 -0.23 13.54 7.03
N THR A 340 -0.89 12.84 7.97
CA THR A 340 -1.67 11.65 7.65
C THR A 340 -2.87 11.97 6.73
N GLU A 341 -3.62 13.03 7.04
CA GLU A 341 -4.75 13.49 6.24
C GLU A 341 -4.27 14.01 4.87
N ARG A 342 -3.27 14.89 4.88
CA ARG A 342 -2.67 15.49 3.68
C ARG A 342 -2.10 14.44 2.73
N ARG A 343 -1.45 13.41 3.27
CA ARG A 343 -0.91 12.30 2.48
C ARG A 343 -2.04 11.50 1.82
N SER A 344 -3.14 11.25 2.53
CA SER A 344 -4.31 10.57 1.96
C SER A 344 -4.95 11.39 0.84
N GLU A 345 -5.06 12.69 1.03
CA GLU A 345 -5.55 13.65 0.02
C GLU A 345 -4.65 13.66 -1.23
N LEU A 346 -3.33 13.84 -1.04
CA LEU A 346 -2.34 13.84 -2.12
C LEU A 346 -2.30 12.50 -2.86
N ALA A 347 -2.47 11.37 -2.17
CA ALA A 347 -2.56 10.06 -2.81
C ALA A 347 -3.75 10.00 -3.79
N GLY A 348 -4.90 10.60 -3.45
CA GLY A 348 -6.05 10.74 -4.37
C GLY A 348 -5.78 11.64 -5.58
N LEU A 349 -4.72 12.44 -5.53
CA LEU A 349 -4.21 13.26 -6.64
C LEU A 349 -3.08 12.58 -7.42
N ASN A 350 -2.75 11.32 -7.09
CA ASN A 350 -1.57 10.59 -7.58
C ASN A 350 -0.23 11.24 -7.21
N ILE A 351 -0.16 11.92 -6.07
CA ILE A 351 1.06 12.48 -5.49
C ILE A 351 1.36 11.69 -4.22
N GLY A 352 2.22 10.67 -4.30
CA GLY A 352 2.45 9.73 -3.20
C GLY A 352 3.91 9.61 -2.77
N ALA A 353 4.83 10.22 -3.52
CA ALA A 353 6.24 10.27 -3.21
C ALA A 353 6.77 11.72 -3.28
N PRO A 354 7.93 12.01 -2.65
CA PRO A 354 8.54 13.34 -2.71
C PRO A 354 8.84 13.80 -4.14
N ALA A 355 9.19 12.88 -5.04
CA ALA A 355 9.42 13.19 -6.45
C ALA A 355 8.17 13.70 -7.14
N ASP A 356 7.01 13.10 -6.85
CA ASP A 356 5.73 13.51 -7.43
C ASP A 356 5.37 14.94 -7.02
N ILE A 357 5.68 15.35 -5.78
CA ILE A 357 5.49 16.74 -5.33
C ILE A 357 6.25 17.69 -6.26
N LEU A 358 7.51 17.37 -6.57
CA LEU A 358 8.36 18.21 -7.43
C LEU A 358 7.95 18.23 -8.90
N ASP A 359 7.23 17.22 -9.37
CA ASP A 359 6.72 17.14 -10.75
C ASP A 359 5.56 18.13 -11.00
N HIS A 360 4.94 18.64 -9.93
CA HIS A 360 3.90 19.66 -10.02
C HIS A 360 4.43 21.04 -9.63
N LYS A 361 3.82 22.12 -10.11
CA LYS A 361 4.09 23.46 -9.56
C LYS A 361 3.27 23.64 -8.27
N PRO A 362 3.72 24.43 -7.28
CA PRO A 362 2.94 24.68 -6.06
C PRO A 362 1.50 25.13 -6.34
N ASP A 363 1.31 26.09 -7.25
CA ASP A 363 -0.02 26.57 -7.67
C ASP A 363 -0.88 25.47 -8.31
N ALA A 364 -0.27 24.49 -8.99
CA ALA A 364 -0.99 23.39 -9.62
C ALA A 364 -1.50 22.38 -8.58
N ILE A 365 -0.72 22.11 -7.53
CA ILE A 365 -1.17 21.28 -6.40
C ILE A 365 -2.38 21.93 -5.73
N LEU A 366 -2.34 23.24 -5.47
CA LEU A 366 -3.49 23.97 -4.92
C LEU A 366 -4.74 23.90 -5.81
N GLN A 367 -4.56 24.02 -7.13
CA GLN A 367 -5.67 23.88 -8.08
C GLN A 367 -6.26 22.46 -8.08
N LEU A 368 -5.41 21.43 -8.00
CA LEU A 368 -5.85 20.04 -7.88
C LEU A 368 -6.63 19.80 -6.60
N TYR A 369 -6.13 20.35 -5.48
CA TYR A 369 -6.84 20.38 -4.20
C TYR A 369 -8.22 21.01 -4.36
N ALA A 370 -8.31 22.25 -4.83
CA ALA A 370 -9.59 22.94 -4.99
C ALA A 370 -10.56 22.24 -5.96
N ALA A 371 -10.05 21.57 -7.00
CA ALA A 371 -10.88 20.93 -8.01
C ALA A 371 -11.40 19.55 -7.59
N ARG A 372 -10.64 18.79 -6.79
CA ARG A 372 -10.96 17.38 -6.47
C ARG A 372 -11.27 17.15 -5.00
N LEU A 373 -10.78 18.00 -4.13
CA LEU A 373 -10.87 17.82 -2.69
C LEU A 373 -11.62 19.01 -2.10
N GLN A 374 -12.82 18.77 -1.61
CA GLN A 374 -13.56 19.74 -0.80
C GLN A 374 -13.03 19.73 0.64
N SER A 375 -11.70 19.79 0.79
CA SER A 375 -11.04 19.74 2.09
C SER A 375 -11.48 20.93 2.94
N ALA A 376 -11.81 20.67 4.20
CA ALA A 376 -12.23 21.71 5.13
C ALA A 376 -11.10 22.70 5.44
N SER A 377 -9.84 22.26 5.29
CA SER A 377 -8.65 23.05 5.53
C SER A 377 -7.62 22.85 4.41
N PRO A 378 -7.85 23.46 3.22
CA PRO A 378 -6.91 23.32 2.10
C PRO A 378 -5.54 23.92 2.47
N PRO A 379 -4.43 23.33 1.99
CA PRO A 379 -3.11 23.86 2.24
C PRO A 379 -2.94 25.24 1.59
N THR A 380 -2.12 26.09 2.18
CA THR A 380 -1.73 27.39 1.66
C THR A 380 -0.58 27.27 0.65
N LEU A 381 -0.36 28.31 -0.16
CA LEU A 381 0.77 28.34 -1.10
C LEU A 381 2.12 28.25 -0.39
N ASP A 382 2.23 28.89 0.78
CA ASP A 382 3.47 28.88 1.56
C ASP A 382 3.76 27.47 2.10
N GLU A 383 2.74 26.74 2.57
CA GLU A 383 2.88 25.35 3.00
C GLU A 383 3.31 24.43 1.84
N VAL A 384 2.64 24.51 0.68
CA VAL A 384 3.02 23.70 -0.49
C VAL A 384 4.44 24.05 -0.95
N THR A 385 4.82 25.33 -0.90
CA THR A 385 6.20 25.75 -1.22
C THR A 385 7.21 25.17 -0.23
N ALA A 386 6.86 25.11 1.06
CA ALA A 386 7.69 24.44 2.06
C ALA A 386 7.82 22.93 1.80
N TRP A 387 6.73 22.26 1.38
CA TRP A 387 6.78 20.85 0.98
C TRP A 387 7.75 20.62 -0.18
N HIS A 388 7.74 21.51 -1.18
CA HIS A 388 8.68 21.45 -2.31
C HIS A 388 10.14 21.54 -1.87
N ILE A 389 10.45 22.46 -0.95
CA ILE A 389 11.81 22.64 -0.44
C ILE A 389 12.24 21.35 0.29
N GLN A 390 11.40 20.86 1.21
CA GLN A 390 11.71 19.65 1.99
C GLN A 390 11.80 18.39 1.12
N ALA A 391 10.91 18.23 0.14
CA ALA A 391 10.94 17.11 -0.80
C ALA A 391 12.23 17.11 -1.62
N LYS A 392 12.69 18.29 -2.06
CA LYS A 392 13.96 18.44 -2.75
C LYS A 392 15.14 18.03 -1.87
N ASP A 393 15.18 18.54 -0.63
CA ASP A 393 16.25 18.22 0.31
C ASP A 393 16.30 16.71 0.61
N LYS A 394 15.15 16.07 0.82
CA LYS A 394 15.05 14.61 1.04
C LYS A 394 15.51 13.79 -0.17
N LEU A 395 15.19 14.21 -1.40
CA LEU A 395 15.66 13.53 -2.62
C LEU A 395 17.16 13.69 -2.87
N GLU A 396 17.76 14.77 -2.38
CA GLU A 396 19.21 14.95 -2.39
C GLU A 396 19.90 14.07 -1.34
N GLU A 397 19.31 13.94 -0.15
CA GLU A 397 19.81 13.11 0.94
C GLU A 397 19.67 11.60 0.65
N ILE A 398 18.55 11.18 0.06
CA ILE A 398 18.15 9.77 -0.05
C ILE A 398 17.89 9.41 -1.52
N PRO A 399 18.91 8.95 -2.27
CA PRO A 399 18.82 8.79 -3.72
C PRO A 399 17.76 7.81 -4.21
N TRP A 400 17.46 6.74 -3.45
CA TRP A 400 16.50 5.71 -3.87
C TRP A 400 15.06 6.24 -3.94
N LEU A 401 14.74 7.32 -3.22
CA LEU A 401 13.43 7.99 -3.30
C LEU A 401 13.16 8.58 -4.70
N LYS A 402 14.20 8.94 -5.47
CA LYS A 402 14.03 9.46 -6.85
C LYS A 402 13.48 8.41 -7.81
N SER A 403 13.85 7.15 -7.61
CA SER A 403 13.33 6.03 -8.40
C SER A 403 12.00 5.51 -7.90
N TRP A 404 11.54 5.99 -6.75
CA TRP A 404 10.29 5.58 -6.15
C TRP A 404 9.14 6.42 -6.72
N SER A 405 8.53 5.93 -7.80
CA SER A 405 7.31 6.54 -8.35
C SER A 405 6.08 5.80 -7.84
N VAL A 406 4.98 6.53 -7.63
CA VAL A 406 3.68 5.91 -7.32
C VAL A 406 3.28 4.93 -8.41
N LEU A 407 3.68 5.14 -9.67
CA LEU A 407 3.44 4.21 -10.78
C LEU A 407 4.17 2.87 -10.62
N ASN A 408 5.36 2.84 -10.00
CA ASN A 408 6.04 1.57 -9.70
C ASN A 408 5.26 0.73 -8.68
N ASN A 409 4.51 1.38 -7.78
CA ASN A 409 3.64 0.72 -6.80
C ASN A 409 2.21 0.49 -7.31
N LEU A 410 1.71 1.31 -8.24
CA LEU A 410 0.48 1.03 -8.97
C LEU A 410 0.65 -0.11 -9.98
N GLY A 411 1.87 -0.49 -10.34
CA GLY A 411 2.14 -1.82 -10.93
C GLY A 411 1.75 -3.00 -10.01
N HIS A 412 1.53 -2.74 -8.72
CA HIS A 412 0.91 -3.66 -7.75
C HIS A 412 -0.52 -3.24 -7.33
N ALA A 413 -0.92 -1.97 -7.53
CA ALA A 413 -2.19 -1.43 -7.03
C ALA A 413 -3.19 -0.84 -8.07
N ALA A 414 -2.81 -0.49 -9.31
CA ALA A 414 -3.75 0.01 -10.33
C ALA A 414 -3.24 -0.14 -11.79
N ASP A 415 -3.75 -1.15 -12.49
CA ASP A 415 -4.21 -0.95 -13.87
C ASP A 415 -5.69 -0.52 -13.77
N GLY A 416 -5.91 0.79 -13.75
CA GLY A 416 -7.23 1.43 -13.69
C GLY A 416 -7.17 2.87 -14.18
N ASP A 417 -7.53 3.06 -15.45
CA ASP A 417 -8.00 4.29 -16.11
C ASP A 417 -7.13 5.56 -16.06
N ALA A 418 -6.26 5.70 -17.07
CA ALA A 418 -5.88 7.00 -17.60
C ALA A 418 -6.85 7.43 -18.71
N ASN A 419 -7.81 8.31 -18.38
CA ASN A 419 -8.48 9.15 -19.36
C ASN A 419 -8.19 10.62 -19.02
N VAL A 420 -7.08 11.14 -19.57
CA VAL A 420 -6.76 12.57 -19.53
C VAL A 420 -7.19 13.19 -20.85
N PRO A 421 -8.04 14.23 -20.87
CA PRO A 421 -8.39 14.93 -22.09
C PRO A 421 -7.18 15.74 -22.56
N THR A 422 -6.61 15.35 -23.71
CA THR A 422 -5.65 16.18 -24.45
C THR A 422 -6.38 17.39 -25.04
N ALA A 423 -6.11 18.57 -24.49
CA ALA A 423 -6.51 19.83 -25.10
C ALA A 423 -5.87 19.94 -26.48
N SER A 424 -6.70 19.96 -27.52
CA SER A 424 -6.28 20.14 -28.90
C SER A 424 -5.88 21.60 -29.14
N SER A 425 -4.58 21.86 -29.21
CA SER A 425 -4.03 23.14 -29.65
C SER A 425 -4.18 23.28 -31.16
N SER A 426 -5.24 23.94 -31.62
CA SER A 426 -5.36 24.40 -32.99
C SER A 426 -4.37 25.54 -33.26
N SER A 427 -3.26 25.24 -33.92
CA SER A 427 -2.32 26.24 -34.42
C SER A 427 -2.79 26.78 -35.79
N SER A 428 -3.38 27.96 -35.77
CA SER A 428 -3.61 28.77 -36.96
C SER A 428 -2.29 29.40 -37.42
N SER A 429 -1.70 28.88 -38.50
CA SER A 429 -0.55 29.46 -39.18
C SER A 429 -1.00 30.60 -40.11
N SER A 430 -0.76 31.84 -39.68
CA SER A 430 -0.82 33.02 -40.54
C SER A 430 0.46 33.13 -41.37
N SER A 431 0.37 32.81 -42.66
CA SER A 431 1.41 33.05 -43.65
C SER A 431 1.40 34.52 -44.09
N SER A 432 2.41 35.29 -43.69
CA SER A 432 2.72 36.60 -44.27
C SER A 432 3.68 36.44 -45.44
N SER A 433 3.16 36.68 -46.64
CA SER A 433 3.91 36.72 -47.89
C SER A 433 4.68 38.04 -48.00
N SER A 434 6.01 37.95 -48.12
CA SER A 434 6.87 39.05 -48.55
C SER A 434 6.81 39.19 -50.07
N SER A 435 6.22 40.27 -50.55
CA SER A 435 6.26 40.67 -51.95
C SER A 435 7.52 41.50 -52.23
N SER A 436 8.39 40.99 -53.11
CA SER A 436 9.42 41.75 -53.80
C SER A 436 8.89 42.16 -55.16
N THR A 437 8.69 43.47 -55.37
CA THR A 437 9.08 44.31 -56.52
C THR A 437 8.50 45.69 -56.34
#